data_AF-A0A922SND2-F1
#
_entry.id   AF-A0A922SND2-F1
#
_cell.length_a   1.000
_cell.length_b   1.000
_cell.length_c   1.000
_cell.angle_alpha   90.00
_cell.angle_beta   90.00
_cell.angle_gamma   90.00
#
_symmetry.space_group_name_H-M   'P 1'
#
loop_
_entity.id
_entity.type
_entity.pdbx_description
1 polymer ?
#
loop_
_entity_poly.entity_id
_entity_poly.type
_entity_poly.pdbx_seq_one_letter_code
_entity_poly.pdbx_strand_id
1 'polypeptide(L)'
;MIKKAMGSSQSFPGLTEDVLEDYTSLTYLTKGEILYLMKKFYSIDPEKVKKDFHHRFNREEILTKFHVLENNPFLDRIFSVFSSKGDGCLSFEDLVDLCSAMSYECPAEVKAAWAFRIFGRQTIFFFCVTAYPAFHFVNTNVDSA
;
A
#
# COMPACT_ATOMS: atom_id res chain seq x y z
N MET A 1 -19.29 15.73 28.77
CA MET A 1 -18.90 14.31 28.59
C MET A 1 -19.68 13.73 27.41
N ILE A 2 -19.15 13.83 26.20
CA ILE A 2 -19.79 13.25 25.01
C ILE A 2 -19.19 11.85 24.81
N LYS A 3 -19.97 10.82 25.08
CA LYS A 3 -19.67 9.43 24.70
C LYS A 3 -19.81 9.33 23.18
N LYS A 4 -18.70 9.20 22.45
CA LYS A 4 -18.73 8.82 21.02
C LYS A 4 -18.79 7.29 20.96
N ALA A 5 -19.95 6.78 20.58
CA ALA A 5 -20.18 5.36 20.35
C ALA A 5 -19.70 4.95 18.95
N MET A 6 -19.36 3.66 18.83
CA MET A 6 -19.37 2.85 17.60
C MET A 6 -18.23 3.08 16.58
N GLY A 7 -17.06 2.51 16.87
CA GLY A 7 -16.17 2.00 15.84
C GLY A 7 -16.48 0.52 15.62
N SER A 8 -17.12 0.19 14.49
CA SER A 8 -17.26 -1.19 14.03
C SER A 8 -15.85 -1.78 13.87
N SER A 9 -15.47 -2.72 14.73
CA SER A 9 -14.33 -3.61 14.47
C SER A 9 -14.70 -4.42 13.23
N GLN A 10 -14.37 -3.90 12.05
CA GLN A 10 -14.47 -4.65 10.81
C GLN A 10 -13.45 -5.78 10.92
N SER A 11 -13.89 -6.95 11.38
CA SER A 11 -13.06 -8.15 11.41
C SER A 11 -12.96 -8.69 9.98
N PHE A 12 -11.79 -8.52 9.37
CA PHE A 12 -11.51 -9.14 8.09
C PHE A 12 -11.04 -10.58 8.33
N PRO A 13 -11.61 -11.58 7.62
CA PRO A 13 -11.14 -12.96 7.73
C PRO A 13 -9.65 -13.01 7.37
N GLY A 14 -8.80 -13.44 8.31
CA GLY A 14 -7.35 -13.52 8.15
C GLY A 14 -6.54 -12.36 8.74
N LEU A 15 -7.17 -11.22 9.07
CA LEU A 15 -6.51 -10.11 9.77
C LEU A 15 -6.84 -10.17 11.27
N THR A 16 -6.11 -11.00 12.01
CA THR A 16 -6.18 -11.01 13.48
C THR A 16 -5.42 -9.82 14.06
N GLU A 17 -5.66 -9.51 15.35
CA GLU A 17 -4.92 -8.44 16.03
C GLU A 17 -3.41 -8.72 16.07
N ASP A 18 -3.02 -9.99 16.25
CA ASP A 18 -1.61 -10.40 16.25
C ASP A 18 -0.95 -10.12 14.89
N VAL A 19 -1.63 -10.48 13.79
CA VAL A 19 -1.15 -10.22 12.42
C VAL A 19 -1.08 -8.71 12.13
N LEU A 20 -2.04 -7.95 12.64
CA LEU A 20 -2.04 -6.49 12.51
C LEU A 20 -0.87 -5.86 13.27
N GLU A 21 -0.53 -6.38 14.44
CA GLU A 21 0.66 -5.98 15.20
C GLU A 21 1.95 -6.35 14.49
N ASP A 22 2.05 -7.56 13.95
CA ASP A 22 3.19 -8.00 13.15
C ASP A 22 3.41 -7.05 11.97
N TYR A 23 2.38 -6.76 11.17
CA TYR A 23 2.49 -5.81 10.06
C TYR A 23 2.90 -4.41 10.52
N THR A 24 2.34 -3.93 11.63
CA THR A 24 2.69 -2.60 12.18
C THR A 24 4.13 -2.55 12.67
N SER A 25 4.67 -3.66 13.18
CA SER A 25 6.05 -3.74 13.68
C SER A 25 7.09 -3.92 12.56
N LEU A 26 6.69 -4.54 11.45
CA LEU A 26 7.56 -4.86 10.32
C LEU A 26 7.53 -3.80 9.20
N THR A 27 6.58 -2.86 9.26
CA THR A 27 6.37 -1.86 8.21
C THR A 27 6.36 -0.45 8.80
N TYR A 28 6.44 0.56 7.94
CA TYR A 28 6.34 1.97 8.35
C TYR A 28 4.90 2.49 8.29
N LEU A 29 3.93 1.61 8.53
CA LEU A 29 2.49 1.90 8.46
C LEU A 29 1.85 1.78 9.84
N THR A 30 0.84 2.60 10.07
CA THR A 30 0.00 2.51 11.27
C THR A 30 -1.06 1.42 11.13
N LYS A 31 -1.58 0.92 12.26
CA LYS A 31 -2.72 -0.01 12.29
C LYS A 31 -3.90 0.49 11.45
N GLY A 32 -4.16 1.81 11.46
CA GLY A 32 -5.25 2.44 10.69
C GLY A 32 -5.05 2.37 9.18
N GLU A 33 -3.83 2.59 8.71
CA GLU A 33 -3.47 2.49 7.28
C GLU A 33 -3.56 1.05 6.79
N ILE A 34 -3.06 0.09 7.58
CA ILE A 34 -3.13 -1.34 7.24
C ILE A 34 -4.60 -1.79 7.16
N LEU A 35 -5.44 -1.38 8.11
CA LEU A 35 -6.89 -1.65 8.07
C LEU A 35 -7.57 -1.01 6.86
N TYR A 36 -7.19 0.22 6.49
CA TYR A 36 -7.72 0.89 5.31
C TYR A 36 -7.31 0.16 4.03
N LEU A 37 -6.05 -0.28 3.92
CA LEU A 37 -5.55 -1.07 2.80
C LEU A 37 -6.30 -2.40 2.70
N MET A 38 -6.48 -3.10 3.82
CA MET A 38 -7.24 -4.35 3.86
C MET A 38 -8.67 -4.14 3.39
N LYS A 39 -9.35 -3.09 3.87
CA LYS A 39 -10.70 -2.74 3.43
C LYS A 39 -10.77 -2.50 1.92
N LYS A 40 -9.77 -1.80 1.36
CA LYS A 40 -9.71 -1.49 -0.07
C LYS A 40 -9.38 -2.73 -0.91
N PHE A 41 -8.48 -3.58 -0.43
CA PHE A 41 -8.14 -4.87 -1.03
C PHE A 41 -9.33 -5.81 -1.05
N TYR A 42 -10.04 -5.94 0.08
CA TYR A 42 -11.25 -6.73 0.21
C TYR A 42 -12.40 -6.18 -0.65
N SER A 43 -12.39 -4.88 -0.96
CA SER A 43 -13.37 -4.26 -1.86
C SER A 43 -13.10 -4.51 -3.36
N ILE A 44 -11.95 -5.12 -3.72
CA ILE A 44 -11.67 -5.59 -5.09
C ILE A 44 -12.58 -6.78 -5.39
N ASP A 45 -12.39 -7.87 -4.64
CA ASP A 45 -13.22 -9.07 -4.73
C ASP A 45 -13.34 -9.73 -3.34
N PRO A 46 -14.46 -9.52 -2.62
CA PRO A 46 -14.63 -10.03 -1.27
C PRO A 46 -14.78 -11.56 -1.23
N GLU A 47 -15.20 -12.20 -2.32
CA GLU A 47 -15.38 -13.66 -2.35
C GLU A 47 -14.03 -14.37 -2.50
N LYS A 48 -13.16 -13.84 -3.37
CA LYS A 48 -11.80 -14.39 -3.54
C LYS A 48 -10.98 -14.25 -2.27
N VAL A 49 -11.01 -13.09 -1.61
CA VAL A 49 -10.24 -12.85 -0.37
C VAL A 49 -10.78 -13.67 0.80
N LYS A 50 -12.11 -13.90 0.88
CA LYS A 50 -12.70 -14.81 1.86
C LYS A 50 -12.24 -16.26 1.70
N LYS A 51 -12.07 -16.68 0.44
CA LYS A 51 -11.65 -18.05 0.11
C LYS A 51 -10.14 -18.25 0.31
N ASP A 52 -9.35 -17.22 0.01
CA ASP A 52 -7.90 -17.21 0.14
C ASP A 52 -7.43 -15.82 0.57
N PHE A 53 -6.97 -15.71 1.81
CA PHE A 53 -6.49 -14.44 2.36
C PHE A 53 -5.22 -13.94 1.65
N HIS A 54 -4.38 -14.87 1.18
CA HIS A 54 -3.17 -14.55 0.41
C HIS A 54 -3.42 -14.54 -1.09
N HIS A 55 -4.69 -14.38 -1.51
CA HIS A 55 -5.04 -14.27 -2.91
C HIS A 55 -4.26 -13.12 -3.56
N ARG A 56 -3.89 -13.33 -4.82
CA ARG A 56 -3.09 -12.36 -5.58
C ARG A 56 -3.94 -11.84 -6.71
N PHE A 57 -4.13 -10.53 -6.72
CA PHE A 57 -4.89 -9.86 -7.76
C PHE A 57 -3.99 -9.49 -8.92
N ASN A 58 -4.55 -9.55 -10.12
CA ASN A 58 -3.85 -9.07 -11.29
C ASN A 58 -3.80 -7.53 -11.28
N ARG A 59 -2.95 -6.95 -12.14
CA ARG A 59 -2.79 -5.51 -12.24
C ARG A 59 -4.12 -4.78 -12.51
N GLU A 60 -4.99 -5.34 -13.34
CA GLU A 60 -6.23 -4.70 -13.79
C GLU A 60 -7.26 -4.59 -12.66
N GLU A 61 -7.40 -5.65 -11.85
CA GLU A 61 -8.22 -5.70 -10.65
C GLU A 61 -7.76 -4.66 -9.62
N ILE A 62 -6.44 -4.53 -9.44
CA ILE A 62 -5.86 -3.55 -8.51
C ILE A 62 -6.06 -2.13 -9.02
N LEU A 63 -5.78 -1.85 -10.28
CA LEU A 63 -5.93 -0.52 -10.89
C LEU A 63 -7.37 -0.01 -10.80
N THR A 64 -8.36 -0.91 -10.92
CA THR A 64 -9.78 -0.58 -10.78
C THR A 64 -10.12 0.07 -9.43
N LYS A 65 -9.44 -0.30 -8.34
CA LYS A 65 -9.66 0.29 -7.00
C LYS A 65 -8.60 1.31 -6.62
N PHE A 66 -7.38 1.16 -7.13
CA PHE A 66 -6.24 2.02 -6.88
C PHE A 66 -5.94 2.89 -8.11
N HIS A 67 -6.90 3.73 -8.51
CA HIS A 67 -6.74 4.70 -9.61
C HIS A 67 -5.54 5.65 -9.43
N VAL A 68 -5.09 5.87 -8.18
CA VAL A 68 -3.87 6.64 -7.90
C VAL A 68 -2.66 5.98 -8.56
N LEU A 69 -2.63 4.65 -8.64
CA LEU A 69 -1.57 3.92 -9.31
C LEU A 69 -1.69 4.11 -10.83
N GLU A 70 -2.88 4.08 -11.43
CA GLU A 70 -3.14 4.21 -12.88
C GLU A 70 -2.46 5.42 -13.55
N ASN A 71 -2.39 6.55 -12.85
CA ASN A 71 -1.75 7.76 -13.39
C ASN A 71 -0.22 7.73 -13.34
N ASN A 72 0.41 6.67 -12.80
CA ASN A 72 1.85 6.56 -12.73
C ASN A 72 2.41 5.94 -14.02
N PRO A 73 3.31 6.63 -14.75
CA PRO A 73 3.93 6.06 -15.95
C PRO A 73 4.90 4.89 -15.66
N PHE A 74 5.17 4.57 -14.39
CA PHE A 74 6.08 3.51 -13.95
C PHE A 74 5.37 2.30 -13.36
N LEU A 75 4.06 2.17 -13.58
CA LEU A 75 3.25 1.09 -13.05
C LEU A 75 3.83 -0.29 -13.33
N ASP A 76 4.17 -0.58 -14.58
CA ASP A 76 4.70 -1.90 -14.94
C ASP A 76 5.97 -2.24 -14.16
N ARG A 77 6.81 -1.25 -13.85
CA ARG A 77 7.99 -1.43 -13.01
C ARG A 77 7.64 -1.60 -11.54
N ILE A 78 6.68 -0.85 -11.02
CA ILE A 78 6.19 -1.00 -9.64
C ILE A 78 5.64 -2.43 -9.45
N PHE A 79 4.70 -2.85 -10.30
CA PHE A 79 4.15 -4.20 -10.26
C PHE A 79 5.24 -5.27 -10.42
N SER A 80 6.21 -5.07 -11.31
CA SER A 80 7.32 -6.02 -11.47
C SER A 80 8.27 -6.07 -10.26
N VAL A 81 8.49 -4.96 -9.56
CA VAL A 81 9.43 -4.86 -8.43
C VAL A 81 8.81 -5.35 -7.13
N PHE A 82 7.52 -5.05 -6.91
CA PHE A 82 6.79 -5.46 -5.72
C PHE A 82 6.11 -6.83 -5.86
N SER A 83 5.95 -7.37 -7.07
CA SER A 83 5.42 -8.72 -7.24
C SER A 83 6.45 -9.75 -6.77
N SER A 84 6.17 -10.38 -5.63
CA SER A 84 7.04 -11.42 -5.04
C SER A 84 7.30 -12.61 -5.98
N LYS A 85 6.39 -12.92 -6.91
CA LYS A 85 6.56 -14.00 -7.91
C LYS A 85 6.97 -13.51 -9.30
N GLY A 86 7.08 -12.19 -9.52
CA GLY A 86 7.41 -11.62 -10.82
C GLY A 86 6.37 -11.91 -11.91
N ASP A 87 5.14 -12.26 -11.54
CA ASP A 87 4.03 -12.56 -12.47
C ASP A 87 3.13 -11.34 -12.73
N GLY A 88 3.46 -10.19 -12.13
CA GLY A 88 2.69 -8.96 -12.27
C GLY A 88 1.40 -8.93 -11.44
N CYS A 89 1.18 -9.93 -10.59
CA CYS A 89 0.12 -9.93 -9.58
C CYS A 89 0.68 -9.48 -8.24
N LEU A 90 -0.16 -8.79 -7.43
CA LEU A 90 0.21 -8.39 -6.07
C LEU A 90 -0.70 -9.08 -5.05
N SER A 91 -0.08 -9.59 -3.98
CA SER A 91 -0.77 -9.99 -2.76
C SER A 91 -1.10 -8.78 -1.89
N PHE A 92 -1.81 -9.03 -0.78
CA PHE A 92 -1.97 -8.02 0.27
C PHE A 92 -0.61 -7.57 0.84
N GLU A 93 0.31 -8.52 1.08
CA GLU A 93 1.67 -8.24 1.57
C GLU A 93 2.45 -7.35 0.60
N ASP A 94 2.42 -7.66 -0.71
CA ASP A 94 3.09 -6.85 -1.74
C ASP A 94 2.56 -5.39 -1.77
N LEU A 95 1.26 -5.20 -1.51
CA LEU A 95 0.64 -3.87 -1.41
C LEU A 95 0.99 -3.13 -0.12
N VAL A 96 1.09 -3.86 0.99
CA VAL A 96 1.57 -3.32 2.27
C VAL A 96 3.01 -2.84 2.12
N ASP A 97 3.87 -3.60 1.44
CA ASP A 97 5.26 -3.20 1.16
C ASP A 97 5.33 -1.95 0.26
N LEU A 98 4.48 -1.89 -0.77
CA LEU A 98 4.38 -0.72 -1.63
C LEU A 98 3.97 0.53 -0.85
N CYS A 99 2.93 0.43 -0.02
CA CYS A 99 2.46 1.55 0.80
C CYS A 99 3.47 1.92 1.89
N SER A 100 4.14 0.94 2.49
CA SER A 100 5.21 1.14 3.48
C SER A 100 6.39 1.90 2.87
N ALA A 101 6.80 1.53 1.65
CA ALA A 101 7.84 2.27 0.91
C ALA A 101 7.43 3.70 0.56
N MET A 102 6.12 3.97 0.41
CA MET A 102 5.58 5.30 0.12
C MET A 102 5.17 6.09 1.36
N SER A 103 5.18 5.49 2.55
CA SER A 103 4.79 6.11 3.81
C SER A 103 5.72 7.27 4.19
N TYR A 104 5.19 8.28 4.87
CA TYR A 104 6.00 9.39 5.40
C TYR A 104 7.06 8.91 6.38
N GLU A 105 6.70 7.97 7.26
CA GLU A 105 7.55 7.42 8.33
C GLU A 105 8.72 6.59 7.79
N CYS A 106 8.69 6.19 6.52
CA CYS A 106 9.75 5.40 5.91
C CYS A 106 11.04 6.25 5.71
N PRO A 107 12.21 5.78 6.20
CA PRO A 107 13.48 6.49 6.07
C PRO A 107 13.86 6.77 4.62
N ALA A 108 14.50 7.91 4.37
CA ALA A 108 14.90 8.33 3.03
C ALA A 108 15.82 7.30 2.34
N GLU A 109 16.67 6.59 3.08
CA GLU A 109 17.55 5.54 2.56
C GLU A 109 16.75 4.35 2.00
N VAL A 110 15.71 3.90 2.72
CA VAL A 110 14.84 2.80 2.29
C VAL A 110 14.01 3.23 1.08
N LYS A 111 13.49 4.45 1.08
CA LYS A 111 12.81 5.05 -0.09
C LYS A 111 13.73 5.11 -1.30
N ALA A 112 14.98 5.54 -1.11
CA ALA A 112 15.98 5.61 -2.17
C ALA A 112 16.31 4.21 -2.71
N ALA A 113 16.40 3.19 -1.86
CA ALA A 113 16.62 1.81 -2.27
C ALA A 113 15.46 1.27 -3.14
N TRP A 114 14.20 1.52 -2.73
CA TRP A 114 13.02 1.16 -3.54
C TRP A 114 12.95 1.96 -4.84
N ALA A 115 13.19 3.27 -4.80
CA ALA A 115 13.24 4.11 -5.98
C ALA A 115 14.34 3.64 -6.95
N PHE A 116 15.50 3.19 -6.44
CA PHE A 116 16.54 2.61 -7.26
C PHE A 116 16.09 1.35 -7.99
N ARG A 117 15.31 0.50 -7.31
CA ARG A 117 14.76 -0.72 -7.92
C ARG A 117 13.73 -0.42 -9.01
N ILE A 118 12.85 0.56 -8.78
CA ILE A 118 11.75 0.91 -9.70
C ILE A 118 12.26 1.70 -10.91
N PHE A 119 13.07 2.74 -10.67
CA PHE A 119 13.47 3.70 -11.69
C PHE A 119 14.88 3.44 -12.25
N GLY A 120 15.71 2.68 -11.55
CA GLY A 120 17.10 2.45 -11.94
C GLY A 120 18.01 3.66 -11.71
N ARG A 121 19.29 3.46 -12.01
CA ARG A 121 20.41 4.40 -11.75
C ARG A 121 20.24 5.79 -12.38
N GLN A 122 19.43 5.93 -13.42
CA GLN A 122 19.36 7.12 -14.27
C GLN A 122 18.35 8.17 -13.78
N THR A 123 17.29 7.77 -13.06
CA THR A 123 16.16 8.68 -12.75
C THR A 123 16.22 9.27 -11.33
N ILE A 124 16.97 8.64 -10.42
CA ILE A 124 17.06 9.07 -9.00
C ILE A 124 17.71 10.44 -8.85
N PHE A 125 18.63 10.81 -9.76
CA PHE A 125 19.24 12.13 -9.76
C PHE A 125 18.19 13.24 -9.94
N PHE A 126 17.04 12.94 -10.55
CA PHE A 126 15.96 13.90 -10.77
C PHE A 126 14.98 13.95 -9.59
N PHE A 127 14.63 12.79 -9.02
CA PHE A 127 13.67 12.72 -7.91
C PHE A 127 14.22 13.25 -6.58
N CYS A 128 15.50 12.98 -6.28
CA CYS A 128 16.12 13.42 -5.03
C CYS A 128 16.28 14.95 -4.93
N VAL A 129 16.31 15.66 -6.06
CA VAL A 129 16.53 17.12 -6.11
C VAL A 129 15.22 17.91 -6.24
N THR A 130 14.13 17.28 -6.71
CA THR A 130 12.90 18.02 -7.08
C THR A 130 11.59 17.55 -6.41
N ALA A 131 11.52 16.34 -5.87
CA ALA A 131 10.24 15.74 -5.47
C ALA A 131 9.82 15.97 -4.01
N TYR A 132 10.60 16.72 -3.22
CA TYR A 132 10.30 16.98 -1.81
C TYR A 132 8.96 17.73 -1.54
N PRO A 133 8.29 18.39 -2.51
CA PRO A 133 6.92 18.87 -2.28
C PRO A 133 5.82 18.12 -3.07
N ALA A 134 6.14 17.25 -4.04
CA ALA A 134 5.13 16.66 -4.93
C ALA A 134 4.48 15.37 -4.39
N PHE A 135 5.14 14.66 -3.47
CA PHE A 135 4.56 13.47 -2.83
C PHE A 135 3.58 13.79 -1.69
N HIS A 136 3.17 15.05 -1.57
CA HIS A 136 2.16 15.54 -0.61
C HIS A 136 0.71 15.14 -0.99
N PHE A 137 0.51 14.35 -2.04
CA PHE A 137 -0.82 14.10 -2.61
C PHE A 137 -1.48 12.76 -2.22
N VAL A 138 -0.83 11.90 -1.45
CA VAL A 138 -1.47 10.66 -0.98
C VAL A 138 -2.18 10.83 0.37
N ASN A 139 -1.90 11.91 1.11
CA ASN A 139 -2.41 12.07 2.49
C ASN A 139 -3.49 13.15 2.70
N THR A 140 -4.04 13.76 1.66
CA THR A 140 -5.07 14.81 1.80
C THR A 140 -6.52 14.31 1.84
N ASN A 141 -6.76 13.00 2.06
CA ASN A 141 -8.11 12.48 2.27
C ASN A 141 -8.28 11.69 3.59
N VAL A 142 -7.40 11.90 4.56
CA VAL A 142 -7.56 11.34 5.93
C VAL A 142 -8.19 12.35 6.91
N ASP A 143 -8.25 13.64 6.57
CA ASP A 143 -8.82 14.68 7.45
C ASP A 143 -10.01 15.41 6.80
N SER A 144 -11.15 14.73 6.65
CA SER A 144 -12.46 15.40 6.44
C SER A 144 -13.62 14.46 6.81
N ALA A 145 -13.83 14.27 8.12
CA ALA A 145 -15.13 13.90 8.71
C ALA A 145 -15.21 14.34 10.18
#